data_AF-A0A3C1RKA5-F1
#
_entry.id   AF-A0A3C1RKA5-F1
#
_cell.length_a   1.000
_cell.length_b   1.000
_cell.length_c   1.000
_cell.angle_alpha   90.00
_cell.angle_beta   90.00
_cell.angle_gamma   90.00
#
_symmetry.space_group_name_H-M   'P 1'
#
loop_
_entity.id
_entity.type
_entity.pdbx_description
1 polymer ?
#
loop_
_entity_poly.entity_id
_entity_poly.type
_entity_poly.pdbx_seq_one_letter_code
_entity_poly.pdbx_strand_id
1 'polypeptide(L)'
;ADKTIAHYERHGINPLFKYIIFSDGLNLEKVEEITNYCKGKIGVSFGIGTNLTNDVGLKPMNIVMKLIGVQAPNKEWIPTVKLSDEHGKYTGDPKMIELAKEFLRIKE
;
A
#
# COMPACT_ATOMS: atom_id res chain seq x y z
N ALA A 1 -6.92 9.52 0.02
CA ALA A 1 -7.83 9.70 1.18
C ALA A 1 -9.29 9.57 0.76
N ASP A 2 -9.72 10.29 -0.28
CA ASP A 2 -11.14 10.39 -0.67
C ASP A 2 -11.86 9.06 -0.90
N LYS A 3 -11.23 8.11 -1.61
CA LYS A 3 -11.83 6.78 -1.83
C LYS A 3 -12.19 6.08 -0.51
N THR A 4 -11.32 6.18 0.50
CA THR A 4 -11.53 5.59 1.83
C THR A 4 -12.60 6.34 2.61
N ILE A 5 -12.60 7.68 2.55
CA ILE A 5 -13.60 8.54 3.22
C ILE A 5 -15.00 8.24 2.65
N ALA A 6 -15.14 8.30 1.33
CA ALA A 6 -16.40 8.01 0.64
C ALA A 6 -16.88 6.57 0.90
N HIS A 7 -15.95 5.62 1.08
CA HIS A 7 -16.30 4.26 1.46
C HIS A 7 -16.91 4.20 2.87
N TYR A 8 -16.32 4.89 3.85
CA TYR A 8 -16.88 4.97 5.20
C TYR A 8 -18.25 5.66 5.22
N GLU A 9 -18.38 6.80 4.56
CA GLU A 9 -19.65 7.55 4.48
C GLU A 9 -20.77 6.71 3.85
N ARG A 10 -20.47 5.96 2.78
CA ARG A 10 -21.43 5.04 2.14
C ARG A 10 -21.96 3.96 3.09
N HIS A 11 -21.17 3.59 4.09
CA HIS A 11 -21.55 2.58 5.08
C HIS A 11 -22.05 3.19 6.40
N GLY A 12 -22.33 4.50 6.43
CA GLY A 12 -22.82 5.20 7.62
C GLY A 12 -21.78 5.31 8.74
N ILE A 13 -20.50 5.17 8.41
CA ILE A 13 -19.39 5.26 9.37
C ILE A 13 -18.83 6.68 9.30
N ASN A 14 -18.78 7.37 10.45
CA ASN A 14 -18.15 8.69 10.53
C ASN A 14 -16.61 8.56 10.33
N PRO A 15 -16.04 9.14 9.26
CA PRO A 15 -14.60 9.04 8.97
C PRO A 15 -13.72 9.73 10.03
N LEU A 16 -14.25 10.69 10.79
CA LEU A 16 -13.49 11.41 11.82
C LEU A 16 -13.07 10.52 13.00
N PHE A 17 -13.68 9.34 13.16
CA PHE A 17 -13.26 8.34 14.14
C PHE A 17 -12.30 7.29 13.57
N LYS A 18 -11.82 7.48 12.34
CA LYS A 18 -10.93 6.56 11.63
C LYS A 18 -9.62 7.25 11.29
N TYR A 19 -8.60 6.42 11.04
CA TYR A 19 -7.26 6.87 10.67
C TYR A 19 -6.81 6.20 9.39
N ILE A 20 -6.11 6.95 8.54
CA ILE A 20 -5.28 6.41 7.46
C ILE A 20 -3.82 6.53 7.89
N ILE A 21 -3.07 5.44 7.79
CA ILE A 21 -1.63 5.42 8.00
C ILE A 21 -0.96 5.50 6.63
N PHE A 22 -0.36 6.64 6.31
CA PHE A 22 0.40 6.83 5.07
C PHE A 22 1.85 6.41 5.31
N SER A 23 2.43 5.63 4.41
CA SER A 23 3.80 5.13 4.58
C SER A 23 4.56 4.94 3.27
N ASP A 24 4.05 5.45 2.16
CA ASP A 24 4.67 5.26 0.85
C ASP A 24 5.61 6.42 0.50
N GLY A 25 6.92 6.18 0.63
CA GLY A 25 7.96 7.09 0.15
C GLY A 25 7.78 8.54 0.62
N LEU A 26 7.49 8.72 1.91
CA LEU A 26 7.20 10.02 2.51
C LEU A 26 8.47 10.83 2.79
N ASN A 27 8.33 12.15 2.68
CA ASN A 27 9.24 13.17 3.19
C ASN A 27 8.41 14.24 3.93
N LEU A 28 9.07 15.23 4.52
CA LEU A 28 8.41 16.25 5.33
C LEU A 28 7.39 17.07 4.53
N GLU A 29 7.70 17.40 3.28
CA GLU A 29 6.80 18.16 2.40
C GLU A 29 5.52 17.39 2.09
N LYS A 30 5.62 16.10 1.75
CA LYS A 30 4.44 15.25 1.52
C LYS A 30 3.61 15.07 2.79
N VAL A 31 4.26 14.96 3.95
CA VAL A 31 3.55 14.85 5.24
C VAL A 31 2.73 16.11 5.51
N GLU A 32 3.31 17.29 5.27
CA GLU A 32 2.59 18.56 5.38
C GLU A 32 1.40 18.63 4.41
N GLU A 33 1.61 18.29 3.14
CA GLU A 33 0.57 18.30 2.11
C GLU A 33 -0.60 17.38 2.49
N ILE A 34 -0.31 16.13 2.87
CA ILE A 34 -1.33 15.14 3.26
C ILE A 34 -2.05 15.58 4.53
N THR A 35 -1.34 16.13 5.51
CA THR A 35 -1.92 16.64 6.76
C THR A 35 -2.92 17.75 6.48
N ASN A 36 -2.51 18.74 5.69
CA ASN A 36 -3.37 19.85 5.31
C ASN A 36 -4.59 19.38 4.51
N TYR A 37 -4.38 18.44 3.57
CA TYR A 37 -5.46 17.90 2.76
C TYR A 37 -6.50 17.12 3.57
N CYS A 38 -6.08 16.35 4.56
CA CYS A 38 -6.96 15.47 5.36
C CYS A 38 -7.57 16.15 6.58
N LYS A 39 -7.11 17.35 6.94
CA LYS A 39 -7.59 18.11 8.10
C LYS A 39 -9.11 18.28 8.08
N GLY A 40 -9.76 17.84 9.15
CA GLY A 40 -11.22 17.90 9.29
C GLY A 40 -11.98 16.90 8.42
N LYS A 41 -11.31 15.96 7.73
CA LYS A 41 -11.93 14.93 6.90
C LYS A 41 -11.74 13.51 7.46
N ILE A 42 -10.53 13.19 7.91
CA ILE A 42 -10.17 11.88 8.50
C ILE A 42 -8.91 12.03 9.35
N GLY A 43 -8.73 11.19 10.37
CA GLY A 43 -7.48 11.10 11.11
C GLY A 43 -6.34 10.59 10.23
N VAL A 44 -5.12 11.07 10.47
CA VAL A 44 -3.92 10.62 9.73
C VAL A 44 -2.78 10.28 10.67
N SER A 45 -1.95 9.33 10.25
CA SER A 45 -0.65 9.00 10.85
C SER A 45 0.34 8.67 9.74
N PHE A 46 1.63 8.72 10.05
CA PHE A 46 2.70 8.62 9.06
C PHE A 46 3.77 7.63 9.50
N GLY A 47 4.13 6.71 8.60
CA GLY A 47 5.32 5.87 8.71
C GLY A 47 6.38 6.36 7.74
N ILE A 48 7.35 7.14 8.23
CA ILE A 48 8.44 7.66 7.40
C ILE A 48 9.66 6.74 7.56
N GLY A 49 10.10 6.13 6.45
CA GLY A 49 11.21 5.18 6.44
C GLY A 49 12.52 5.86 6.03
N THR A 50 12.98 5.53 4.81
CA THR A 50 14.30 5.91 4.27
C THR A 50 14.66 7.40 4.42
N ASN A 51 13.69 8.30 4.24
CA ASN A 51 13.93 9.74 4.38
C ASN A 51 14.28 10.18 5.81
N LEU A 52 13.96 9.41 6.84
CA LEU A 52 14.46 9.65 8.20
C LEU A 52 15.72 8.84 8.50
N THR A 53 15.75 7.58 8.10
CA THR A 53 16.78 6.64 8.59
C THR A 53 18.05 6.63 7.73
N ASN A 54 18.01 7.20 6.52
CA ASN A 54 19.14 7.23 5.58
C ASN A 54 19.17 8.56 4.80
N ASP A 55 19.19 9.67 5.52
CA ASP A 55 19.27 11.04 4.99
C ASP A 55 20.64 11.68 5.27
N VAL A 56 21.70 10.99 4.86
CA VAL A 56 23.10 11.39 5.11
C VAL A 56 23.82 11.80 3.83
N GLY A 57 23.08 12.21 2.80
CA GLY A 57 23.62 12.61 1.49
C GLY A 57 24.05 11.46 0.57
N LEU A 58 23.82 10.21 0.98
CA LEU A 58 24.08 9.02 0.17
C LEU A 58 22.79 8.50 -0.49
N LYS A 59 22.90 7.93 -1.68
CA LYS A 59 21.76 7.32 -2.37
C LYS A 59 21.35 6.03 -1.63
N PRO A 60 20.10 5.91 -1.16
CA PRO A 60 19.62 4.69 -0.54
C PRO A 60 19.53 3.52 -1.53
N MET A 61 19.73 2.30 -1.04
CA MET A 61 19.52 1.08 -1.84
C MET A 61 18.02 0.80 -2.02
N ASN A 62 17.62 0.43 -3.24
CA ASN A 62 16.27 -0.05 -3.53
C ASN A 62 16.24 -1.58 -3.48
N ILE A 63 16.14 -2.13 -2.28
CA ILE A 63 16.15 -3.59 -2.02
C ILE A 63 14.89 -4.02 -1.31
N VAL A 64 14.42 -5.23 -1.62
CA VAL A 64 13.24 -5.84 -1.01
C VAL A 64 13.49 -7.32 -0.74
N MET A 65 12.91 -7.84 0.33
CA MET A 65 12.74 -9.28 0.55
C MET A 65 11.24 -9.54 0.63
N LYS A 66 10.74 -10.43 -0.22
CA LYS A 66 9.31 -10.73 -0.34
C LYS A 66 9.10 -12.23 -0.20
N LEU A 67 7.94 -12.59 0.34
CA LEU A 67 7.44 -13.96 0.27
C LEU A 67 7.17 -14.29 -1.21
N ILE A 68 7.68 -15.45 -1.66
CA ILE A 68 7.49 -15.94 -3.05
C ILE A 68 6.66 -17.22 -3.12
N GLY A 69 6.47 -17.90 -1.99
CA GLY A 69 5.66 -19.10 -1.91
C GLY A 69 5.45 -19.56 -0.47
N VAL A 70 4.39 -20.33 -0.26
CA VAL A 70 4.02 -20.93 1.01
C VAL A 70 3.72 -22.40 0.77
N GLN A 71 4.21 -23.28 1.65
CA GLN A 71 3.88 -24.69 1.58
C GLN A 71 2.52 -24.95 2.23
N ALA A 72 1.62 -25.60 1.50
CA ALA A 72 0.32 -26.05 1.99
C ALA A 72 0.44 -27.36 2.80
N PRO A 73 -0.59 -27.73 3.59
CA PRO A 73 -0.57 -28.97 4.39
C PRO A 73 -0.35 -30.26 3.57
N ASN A 74 -0.73 -30.26 2.30
CA ASN A 74 -0.48 -31.36 1.35
C ASN A 74 0.97 -31.40 0.82
N LYS A 75 1.87 -30.57 1.35
CA LYS A 75 3.27 -30.37 0.98
C LYS A 75 3.51 -29.69 -0.38
N GLU A 76 2.45 -29.25 -1.07
CA GLU A 76 2.59 -28.49 -2.31
C GLU A 76 2.99 -27.04 -2.03
N TRP A 77 3.86 -26.48 -2.88
CA TRP A 77 4.25 -25.08 -2.82
C TRP A 77 3.27 -24.23 -3.62
N ILE A 78 2.64 -23.27 -2.95
CA ILE A 78 1.74 -22.31 -3.56
C ILE A 78 2.48 -20.98 -3.73
N PRO A 79 2.64 -20.46 -4.96
CA PRO A 79 3.28 -19.18 -5.20
C PRO A 79 2.44 -18.01 -4.65
N THR A 80 3.09 -16.96 -4.18
CA THR A 80 2.42 -15.74 -3.71
C THR A 80 2.52 -14.62 -4.73
N VAL A 81 1.48 -13.80 -4.81
CA VAL A 81 1.44 -12.61 -5.66
C VAL A 81 1.14 -11.37 -4.83
N LYS A 82 1.68 -10.22 -5.25
CA LYS A 82 1.30 -8.89 -4.76
C LYS A 82 0.87 -8.05 -5.96
N LEU A 83 -0.39 -7.63 -5.94
CA LEU A 83 -0.93 -6.58 -6.80
C LEU A 83 -0.93 -5.27 -6.00
N SER A 84 -0.51 -4.17 -6.62
CA SER A 84 -0.59 -2.83 -6.01
C SER A 84 -1.55 -1.94 -6.77
N ASP A 85 -1.97 -0.84 -6.13
CA ASP A 85 -2.73 0.21 -6.79
C ASP A 85 -1.90 0.98 -7.84
N GLU A 86 -0.55 0.92 -7.77
CA GLU A 86 0.33 1.38 -8.83
C GLU A 86 0.31 0.40 -10.01
N HIS A 87 -0.16 0.87 -11.17
CA HIS A 87 -0.24 0.07 -12.39
C HIS A 87 1.16 -0.44 -12.80
N GLY A 88 1.25 -1.73 -13.14
CA GLY A 88 2.49 -2.40 -13.54
C GLY A 88 3.44 -2.78 -12.40
N LYS A 89 3.19 -2.37 -11.15
CA LYS A 89 4.05 -2.70 -10.00
C LYS A 89 3.61 -4.00 -9.32
N TYR A 90 3.58 -5.07 -10.11
CA TYR A 90 3.17 -6.41 -9.66
C TYR A 90 4.38 -7.30 -9.40
N THR A 91 4.29 -8.18 -8.40
CA THR A 91 5.35 -9.17 -8.15
C THR A 91 4.78 -10.55 -7.86
N GLY A 92 5.37 -11.57 -8.48
CA GLY A 92 4.96 -12.97 -8.39
C GLY A 92 5.09 -13.67 -9.75
N ASP A 93 4.65 -14.92 -9.81
CA ASP A 93 4.56 -15.66 -11.08
C ASP A 93 3.57 -14.98 -12.05
N PRO A 94 3.93 -14.78 -13.34
CA PRO A 94 3.06 -14.09 -14.30
C PRO A 94 1.69 -14.72 -14.48
N LYS A 95 1.59 -16.06 -14.47
CA LYS A 95 0.30 -16.74 -14.63
C LYS A 95 -0.59 -16.51 -13.42
N MET A 96 0.01 -16.50 -12.23
CA MET A 96 -0.71 -16.24 -10.98
C MET A 96 -1.16 -14.78 -10.86
N ILE A 97 -0.38 -13.84 -11.40
CA ILE A 97 -0.77 -12.43 -11.48
C ILE A 97 -2.02 -12.27 -12.35
N GLU A 98 -2.03 -12.87 -13.55
CA GLU A 98 -3.20 -12.80 -14.44
C GLU A 98 -4.41 -13.52 -13.84
N LEU A 99 -4.23 -14.69 -13.23
CA LEU A 99 -5.31 -15.38 -12.53
C LEU A 99 -5.91 -14.52 -11.41
N ALA A 100 -5.07 -13.83 -10.62
CA ALA A 100 -5.54 -12.94 -9.57
C ALA A 100 -6.29 -11.71 -10.11
N LYS A 101 -5.80 -11.11 -11.21
CA LYS A 101 -6.48 -10.00 -11.90
C LYS A 101 -7.86 -10.42 -12.42
N GLU A 102 -7.94 -11.58 -13.07
CA GLU A 102 -9.20 -12.14 -13.58
C GLU A 102 -10.19 -12.38 -12.44
N PHE A 103 -9.76 -13.07 -11.38
CA PHE A 103 -10.59 -13.40 -10.22
C PHE A 103 -11.14 -12.15 -9.52
N LEU A 104 -10.29 -11.12 -9.35
CA LEU A 104 -10.67 -9.85 -8.71
C LEU A 104 -11.34 -8.86 -9.67
N ARG A 105 -11.50 -9.23 -10.95
CA ARG A 105 -12.09 -8.39 -12.02
C ARG A 105 -11.38 -7.04 -12.16
N ILE A 106 -10.05 -7.04 -12.01
CA ILE A 106 -9.22 -5.86 -12.21
C ILE A 106 -9.04 -5.68 -13.72
N LYS A 107 -9.67 -4.65 -14.28
CA LYS A 107 -9.49 -4.24 -15.68
C LYS A 107 -8.17 -3.48 -15.80
N GLU A 108 -7.45 -3.67 -16.91
CA GLU A 108 -6.19 -2.98 -17.21
C GLU A 108 -6.31 -1.45 -17.13
#